data_AF-H8L287-F1
#
_entry.id   AF-H8L287-F1
#
_cell.length_a   1.000
_cell.length_b   1.000
_cell.length_c   1.000
_cell.angle_alpha   90.00
_cell.angle_beta   90.00
_cell.angle_gamma   90.00
#
_symmetry.space_group_name_H-M   'P 1'
#
loop_
_entity.id
_entity.type
_entity.pdbx_description
1 polymer ?
#
loop_
_entity_poly.entity_id
_entity_poly.type
_entity_poly.pdbx_seq_one_letter_code
_entity_poly.pdbx_strand_id
1 'polypeptide(L)'
;MRTSALSVISVAALALAGCQSSESSKDATAAAPVASSVSGTVTIAAGGAQPTDQAKLELSIVDAANPAGTPLVAKEIQPAAQFPLKFELPINVQDVNPADLYVVHAEIIDGERHFVAPLQAPVLTQGKPATVTVQLAPVPTDGEKAFASFTDLRSRIGGLKVSNGTKLEADDSLAWQVFRDGSNVKFIRELVDYKGKHFTTTDFAYNNGKVWAIVQDQKASHTAATDVEQRVVWGDDGKVVLNVSQAGGKSSPLSDADVQALQKQAQTAYGLAGGK
;
A
#
# COMPACT_ATOMS: atom_id res chain seq x y z
N MET A 1 -37.31 -43.16 8.60
CA MET A 1 -36.86 -44.54 8.31
C MET A 1 -35.33 -44.50 8.31
N ARG A 2 -34.63 -44.67 9.45
CA ARG A 2 -34.33 -45.91 10.18
C ARG A 2 -33.85 -47.04 9.26
N THR A 3 -32.55 -47.32 9.29
CA THR A 3 -32.00 -48.68 9.46
C THR A 3 -30.58 -48.60 9.99
N SER A 4 -30.46 -48.87 11.29
CA SER A 4 -29.24 -49.32 11.97
C SER A 4 -29.01 -50.79 11.65
N ALA A 5 -27.76 -51.23 11.59
CA ALA A 5 -27.40 -52.65 11.70
C ALA A 5 -26.33 -52.82 12.78
N LEU A 6 -26.77 -53.27 13.94
CA LEU A 6 -25.96 -53.96 14.95
C LEU A 6 -25.56 -55.34 14.41
N SER A 7 -24.36 -55.81 14.77
CA SER A 7 -24.19 -57.24 15.06
C SER A 7 -23.13 -57.45 16.14
N VAL A 8 -23.46 -58.37 17.04
CA VAL A 8 -22.87 -58.74 18.33
C VAL A 8 -22.20 -60.12 18.10
N ILE A 9 -21.07 -60.52 18.71
CA ILE A 9 -20.97 -61.34 19.95
C ILE A 9 -19.50 -61.80 20.13
N SER A 10 -19.00 -61.53 21.35
CA SER A 10 -18.15 -62.30 22.29
C SER A 10 -17.09 -63.32 21.83
N VAL A 11 -15.91 -63.27 22.48
CA VAL A 11 -15.40 -64.33 23.38
C VAL A 11 -14.48 -63.70 24.43
N ALA A 12 -14.73 -64.02 25.70
CA ALA A 12 -13.88 -63.71 26.84
C ALA A 12 -12.79 -64.78 27.00
N ALA A 13 -11.56 -64.36 27.26
CA ALA A 13 -10.52 -65.20 27.83
C ALA A 13 -9.96 -64.49 29.08
N LEU A 14 -10.25 -65.05 30.25
CA LEU A 14 -9.57 -64.69 31.49
C LEU A 14 -8.17 -65.31 31.48
N ALA A 15 -7.15 -64.47 31.65
CA ALA A 15 -5.84 -64.89 32.13
C ALA A 15 -5.48 -64.01 33.34
N LEU A 16 -5.45 -64.63 34.53
CA LEU A 16 -4.80 -64.08 35.71
C LEU A 16 -3.30 -64.40 35.61
N ALA A 17 -2.44 -63.37 35.57
CA ALA A 17 -1.05 -63.46 36.03
C ALA A 17 -0.44 -62.06 36.20
N GLY A 18 0.16 -61.82 37.37
CA GLY A 18 1.29 -60.91 37.52
C GLY A 18 1.01 -59.48 37.96
N CYS A 19 1.17 -59.22 39.26
CA CYS A 19 1.51 -57.90 39.77
C CYS A 19 2.81 -57.42 39.11
N GLN A 20 2.77 -56.31 38.37
CA GLN A 20 3.93 -55.44 38.24
C GLN A 20 3.42 -54.00 38.24
N SER A 21 3.74 -53.31 39.32
CA SER A 21 3.52 -51.88 39.50
C SER A 21 4.19 -51.14 38.35
N SER A 22 3.40 -50.59 37.44
CA SER A 22 3.85 -49.58 36.50
C SER A 22 3.06 -48.33 36.80
N GLU A 23 3.59 -47.53 37.72
CA GLU A 23 3.22 -46.14 37.86
C GLU A 23 3.29 -45.54 36.46
N SER A 24 2.14 -45.13 35.95
CA SER A 24 2.06 -44.37 34.71
C SER A 24 2.72 -43.04 35.00
N SER A 25 4.03 -42.97 34.74
CA SER A 25 4.75 -41.72 34.57
C SER A 25 3.95 -40.92 33.57
N LYS A 26 3.25 -39.89 34.07
CA LYS A 26 2.83 -38.78 33.24
C LYS A 26 4.13 -38.20 32.72
N ASP A 27 4.56 -38.66 31.54
CA ASP A 27 5.50 -37.91 30.72
C ASP A 27 4.79 -36.59 30.42
N ALA A 28 5.05 -35.62 31.30
CA ALA A 28 4.96 -34.22 30.93
C ALA A 28 5.86 -34.10 29.72
N THR A 29 5.26 -34.00 28.54
CA THR A 29 5.96 -33.71 27.30
C THR A 29 6.70 -32.41 27.56
N ALA A 30 8.00 -32.51 27.87
CA ALA A 30 8.82 -31.36 28.16
C ALA A 30 8.76 -30.48 26.90
N ALA A 31 8.14 -29.31 27.02
CA ALA A 31 8.15 -28.34 25.95
C ALA A 31 9.61 -28.09 25.55
N ALA A 32 9.88 -28.15 24.24
CA ALA A 32 11.22 -27.88 23.73
C ALA A 32 11.70 -26.51 24.28
N PRO A 33 12.99 -26.39 24.66
CA PRO A 33 13.52 -25.15 25.20
C PRO A 33 13.31 -24.02 24.20
N VAL A 34 12.67 -22.94 24.66
CA VAL A 34 12.45 -21.73 23.87
C VAL A 34 13.81 -21.09 23.58
N ALA A 35 14.04 -20.70 22.32
CA ALA A 35 15.27 -20.03 21.92
C ALA A 35 15.46 -18.70 22.67
N SER A 36 16.70 -18.31 22.96
CA SER A 36 17.01 -17.03 23.62
C SER A 36 17.17 -15.86 22.64
N SER A 37 17.12 -16.10 21.34
CA SER A 37 17.09 -15.07 20.31
C SER A 37 16.32 -15.54 19.09
N VAL A 38 15.77 -14.58 18.35
CA VAL A 38 15.23 -14.79 17.00
C VAL A 38 16.15 -14.10 16.01
N SER A 39 16.54 -14.82 14.97
CA SER A 39 17.43 -14.31 13.91
C SER A 39 16.75 -14.42 12.55
N GLY A 40 17.29 -13.72 11.57
CA GLY A 40 16.73 -13.82 10.23
C GLY A 40 17.29 -12.86 9.22
N THR A 41 16.63 -12.85 8.07
CA THR A 41 16.87 -11.88 6.99
C THR A 41 15.58 -11.16 6.62
N VAL A 42 15.70 -9.87 6.35
CA VAL A 42 14.66 -9.06 5.71
C VAL A 42 15.03 -8.89 4.23
N THR A 43 14.05 -9.04 3.35
CA THR A 43 14.16 -8.79 1.91
C THR A 43 13.05 -7.86 1.43
N ILE A 44 13.24 -7.23 0.28
CA ILE A 44 12.21 -6.43 -0.41
C ILE A 44 11.68 -7.24 -1.59
N ALA A 45 10.36 -7.23 -1.80
CA ALA A 45 9.72 -7.84 -2.95
C ALA A 45 10.26 -7.23 -4.26
N ALA A 46 10.53 -8.10 -5.24
CA ALA A 46 11.04 -7.67 -6.54
C ALA A 46 9.99 -6.86 -7.32
N GLY A 47 10.46 -5.93 -8.16
CA GLY A 47 9.61 -5.19 -9.11
C GLY A 47 8.81 -4.01 -8.52
N GLY A 48 8.95 -3.72 -7.23
CA GLY A 48 8.36 -2.56 -6.57
C GLY A 48 9.35 -1.43 -6.29
N ALA A 49 8.84 -0.34 -5.68
CA ALA A 49 9.68 0.71 -5.10
C ALA A 49 10.74 0.11 -4.17
N GLN A 50 11.90 0.74 -4.08
CA GLN A 50 12.98 0.33 -3.17
C GLN A 50 13.15 1.38 -2.07
N PRO A 51 13.47 0.97 -0.84
CA PRO A 51 13.81 1.92 0.23
C PRO A 51 15.01 2.80 -0.15
N THR A 52 14.98 4.07 0.25
CA THR A 52 16.10 5.01 0.09
C THR A 52 17.12 4.88 1.23
N ASP A 53 18.24 5.57 1.10
CA ASP A 53 19.27 5.66 2.17
C ASP A 53 18.76 6.33 3.46
N GLN A 54 17.57 6.92 3.47
CA GLN A 54 16.95 7.50 4.68
C GLN A 54 16.04 6.50 5.40
N ALA A 55 15.74 5.36 4.78
CA ALA A 55 14.82 4.37 5.29
C ALA A 55 15.24 3.81 6.66
N LYS A 56 14.25 3.55 7.51
CA LYS A 56 14.40 3.03 8.86
C LYS A 56 13.63 1.73 9.00
N LEU A 57 14.29 0.66 9.43
CA LEU A 57 13.66 -0.64 9.68
C LEU A 57 13.33 -0.75 11.18
N GLU A 58 12.05 -0.93 11.47
CA GLU A 58 11.53 -1.27 12.79
C GLU A 58 11.24 -2.77 12.83
N LEU A 59 11.83 -3.45 13.82
CA LEU A 59 11.67 -4.87 14.08
C LEU A 59 11.13 -5.07 15.48
N SER A 60 10.16 -5.95 15.64
CA SER A 60 9.72 -6.39 16.97
C SER A 60 9.19 -7.82 16.96
N ILE A 61 9.12 -8.43 18.13
CA ILE A 61 8.40 -9.68 18.33
C ILE A 61 7.17 -9.38 19.17
N VAL A 62 6.00 -9.68 18.62
CA VAL A 62 4.70 -9.41 19.23
C VAL A 62 3.87 -10.68 19.31
N ASP A 63 2.92 -10.72 20.23
CA ASP A 63 1.86 -11.72 20.23
C ASP A 63 0.88 -11.45 19.08
N ALA A 64 0.64 -12.45 18.24
CA ALA A 64 -0.26 -12.35 17.11
C ALA A 64 -1.73 -12.10 17.53
N ALA A 65 -2.12 -12.50 18.74
CA ALA A 65 -3.45 -12.21 19.28
C ALA A 65 -3.59 -10.75 19.78
N ASN A 66 -2.48 -10.08 20.08
CA ASN A 66 -2.44 -8.70 20.53
C ASN A 66 -1.26 -7.92 19.91
N PRO A 67 -1.31 -7.63 18.60
CA PRO A 67 -0.18 -7.01 17.89
C PRO A 67 0.11 -5.57 18.33
N ALA A 68 -0.83 -4.90 19.00
CA ALA A 68 -0.67 -3.56 19.57
C ALA A 68 -0.18 -3.58 21.03
N GLY A 69 0.05 -4.76 21.60
CA GLY A 69 0.58 -4.92 22.95
C GLY A 69 2.08 -4.60 23.04
N THR A 70 2.62 -4.67 24.26
CA THR A 70 4.06 -4.52 24.49
C THR A 70 4.82 -5.64 23.78
N PRO A 71 5.79 -5.33 22.91
CA PRO A 71 6.60 -6.35 22.26
C PRO A 71 7.53 -7.04 23.26
N LEU A 72 7.85 -8.32 23.02
CA LEU A 72 8.89 -9.04 23.78
C LEU A 72 10.27 -8.38 23.62
N VAL A 73 10.52 -7.84 22.43
CA VAL A 73 11.73 -7.10 22.06
C VAL A 73 11.40 -6.22 20.87
N ALA A 74 12.02 -5.04 20.82
CA ALA A 74 11.99 -4.15 19.68
C ALA A 74 13.41 -3.69 19.34
N LYS A 75 13.68 -3.47 18.05
CA LYS A 75 14.96 -2.99 17.54
C LYS A 75 14.72 -2.12 16.32
N GLU A 76 15.50 -1.05 16.23
CA GLU A 76 15.53 -0.17 15.08
C GLU A 76 16.88 -0.29 14.35
N ILE A 77 16.87 -0.22 13.02
CA ILE A 77 18.07 -0.22 12.17
C ILE A 77 17.94 0.91 11.15
N GLN A 78 18.93 1.82 11.13
CA GLN A 78 19.02 2.92 10.16
C GLN A 78 20.50 3.16 9.78
N PRO A 79 20.82 3.30 8.48
CA PRO A 79 19.93 3.21 7.33
C PRO A 79 19.55 1.75 6.97
N ALA A 80 18.32 1.55 6.51
CA ALA A 80 17.77 0.27 6.06
C ALA A 80 17.54 0.27 4.54
N ALA A 81 18.62 0.46 3.77
CA ALA A 81 18.57 0.59 2.31
C ALA A 81 19.21 -0.59 1.54
N GLN A 82 19.97 -1.44 2.21
CA GLN A 82 20.70 -2.56 1.60
C GLN A 82 20.10 -3.89 2.00
N PHE A 83 19.63 -4.66 1.01
CA PHE A 83 18.96 -5.94 1.21
C PHE A 83 19.67 -7.06 0.43
N PRO A 84 19.71 -8.30 0.97
CA PRO A 84 19.08 -8.77 2.19
C PRO A 84 19.72 -8.23 3.48
N LEU A 85 18.90 -7.82 4.45
CA LEU A 85 19.36 -7.28 5.72
C LEU A 85 19.26 -8.35 6.81
N LYS A 86 20.37 -8.67 7.48
CA LYS A 86 20.39 -9.66 8.58
C LYS A 86 20.01 -9.01 9.90
N PHE A 87 19.24 -9.71 10.72
CA PHE A 87 18.90 -9.26 12.07
C PHE A 87 19.04 -10.36 13.11
N GLU A 88 19.16 -9.91 14.36
CA GLU A 88 19.04 -10.72 15.56
C GLU A 88 18.32 -9.89 16.63
N LEU A 89 17.35 -10.52 17.28
CA LEU A 89 16.50 -9.99 18.34
C LEU A 89 16.68 -10.88 19.57
N PRO A 90 17.52 -10.49 20.55
CA PRO A 90 17.67 -11.22 21.79
C PRO A 90 16.37 -11.10 22.61
N ILE A 91 15.93 -12.20 23.22
CA ILE A 91 14.71 -12.23 24.02
C ILE A 91 14.97 -12.70 25.44
N ASN A 92 14.20 -12.16 26.38
CA ASN A 92 14.10 -12.72 27.71
C ASN A 92 13.09 -13.87 27.69
N VAL A 93 13.57 -15.10 27.84
CA VAL A 93 12.74 -16.32 27.77
C VAL A 93 11.65 -16.34 28.86
N GLN A 94 11.84 -15.62 29.97
CA GLN A 94 10.83 -15.52 31.04
C GLN A 94 9.57 -14.74 30.63
N ASP A 95 9.69 -13.90 29.60
CA ASP A 95 8.57 -13.09 29.09
C ASP A 95 7.75 -13.86 28.03
N VAL A 96 8.20 -15.06 27.64
CA VAL A 96 7.55 -15.90 26.62
C VAL A 96 6.49 -16.80 27.27
N ASN A 97 5.24 -16.61 26.89
CA ASN A 97 4.15 -17.52 27.21
C ASN A 97 4.07 -18.64 26.16
N PRO A 98 4.29 -19.91 26.52
CA PRO A 98 4.32 -21.02 25.55
C PRO A 98 2.96 -21.28 24.87
N ALA A 99 1.85 -20.75 25.41
CA ALA A 99 0.52 -20.88 24.82
C ALA A 99 0.28 -19.90 23.67
N ASP A 100 0.98 -18.76 23.64
CA ASP A 100 0.75 -17.68 22.69
C ASP A 100 1.46 -17.95 21.35
N LEU A 101 1.07 -17.23 20.31
CA LEU A 101 1.69 -17.29 18.98
C LEU A 101 2.47 -16.01 18.75
N TYR A 102 3.79 -16.09 18.74
CA TYR A 102 4.63 -14.92 18.47
C TYR A 102 4.95 -14.78 16.99
N VAL A 103 4.99 -13.54 16.51
CA VAL A 103 5.35 -13.21 15.13
C VAL A 103 6.42 -12.13 15.12
N VAL A 104 7.33 -12.21 14.15
CA VAL A 104 8.21 -11.09 13.82
C VAL A 104 7.40 -10.05 13.06
N HIS A 105 7.28 -8.86 13.65
CA HIS A 105 6.79 -7.68 12.97
C HIS A 105 8.00 -6.92 12.40
N ALA A 106 7.92 -6.57 11.12
CA ALA A 106 8.95 -5.84 10.41
C ALA A 106 8.29 -4.79 9.51
N GLU A 107 8.70 -3.55 9.68
CA GLU A 107 8.22 -2.41 8.91
C GLU A 107 9.40 -1.52 8.52
N ILE A 108 9.43 -1.08 7.27
CA ILE A 108 10.33 -0.01 6.86
C ILE A 108 9.53 1.27 6.70
N ILE A 109 10.03 2.35 7.30
CA ILE A 109 9.51 3.70 7.17
C ILE A 109 10.51 4.53 6.36
N ASP A 110 10.07 5.10 5.25
CA ASP A 110 10.88 5.88 4.30
C ASP A 110 10.09 7.11 3.84
N GLY A 111 10.06 8.14 4.69
CA GLY A 111 9.16 9.29 4.51
C GLY A 111 7.69 8.86 4.58
N GLU A 112 6.92 9.14 3.53
CA GLU A 112 5.53 8.68 3.39
C GLU A 112 5.42 7.23 2.91
N ARG A 113 6.51 6.63 2.43
CA ARG A 113 6.52 5.25 1.96
C ARG A 113 6.72 4.31 3.14
N HIS A 114 5.85 3.31 3.22
CA HIS A 114 5.99 2.21 4.16
C HIS A 114 6.17 0.88 3.41
N PHE A 115 6.92 -0.05 4.00
CA PHE A 115 7.03 -1.42 3.53
C PHE A 115 6.68 -2.37 4.67
N VAL A 116 5.75 -3.29 4.41
CA VAL A 116 5.23 -4.21 5.43
C VAL A 116 5.30 -5.65 4.93
N ALA A 117 5.34 -6.60 5.86
CA ALA A 117 5.27 -8.01 5.52
C ALA A 117 3.82 -8.39 5.16
N PRO A 118 3.53 -8.85 3.92
CA PRO A 118 2.18 -9.29 3.56
C PRO A 118 1.81 -10.63 4.22
N LEU A 119 2.81 -11.39 4.66
CA LEU A 119 2.65 -12.64 5.39
C LEU A 119 3.32 -12.51 6.75
N GLN A 120 2.64 -12.99 7.80
CA GLN A 120 3.23 -13.06 9.14
C GLN A 120 4.39 -14.08 9.15
N ALA A 121 5.37 -13.83 10.02
CA ALA A 121 6.50 -14.73 10.24
C ALA A 121 6.47 -15.28 11.68
N PRO A 122 5.80 -16.41 11.93
CA PRO A 122 5.67 -16.96 13.28
C PRO A 122 6.96 -17.54 13.82
N VAL A 123 7.22 -17.36 15.11
CA VAL A 123 8.46 -17.73 15.80
C VAL A 123 8.22 -18.25 17.21
N LEU A 124 9.28 -18.83 17.81
CA LEU A 124 9.41 -19.20 19.23
C LEU A 124 8.56 -20.36 19.74
N THR A 125 7.24 -20.28 19.60
CA THR A 125 6.28 -21.18 20.25
C THR A 125 5.60 -22.10 19.24
N GLN A 126 4.86 -23.10 19.72
CA GLN A 126 4.03 -23.98 18.89
C GLN A 126 4.81 -24.64 17.72
N GLY A 127 6.05 -25.05 17.99
CA GLY A 127 6.95 -25.68 17.02
C GLY A 127 7.48 -24.77 15.92
N LYS A 128 7.34 -23.45 16.06
CA LYS A 128 7.84 -22.46 15.09
C LYS A 128 9.34 -22.21 15.27
N PRO A 129 10.08 -21.97 14.17
CA PRO A 129 11.52 -21.78 14.25
C PRO A 129 11.88 -20.46 14.93
N ALA A 130 13.12 -20.36 15.41
CA ALA A 130 13.71 -19.11 15.87
C ALA A 130 14.52 -18.39 14.77
N THR A 131 14.49 -18.91 13.54
CA THR A 131 15.13 -18.31 12.37
C THR A 131 14.11 -18.14 11.26
N VAL A 132 13.98 -16.93 10.72
CA VAL A 132 12.97 -16.59 9.70
C VAL A 132 13.53 -15.75 8.57
N THR A 133 12.85 -15.79 7.42
CA THR A 133 13.01 -14.82 6.34
C THR A 133 11.73 -14.00 6.25
N VAL A 134 11.85 -12.68 6.28
CA VAL A 134 10.73 -11.75 6.18
C VAL A 134 10.86 -10.98 4.87
N GLN A 135 9.86 -11.11 3.99
CA GLN A 135 9.80 -10.34 2.75
C GLN A 135 8.82 -9.18 2.92
N LEU A 136 9.28 -7.95 2.69
CA LEU A 136 8.47 -6.74 2.75
C LEU A 136 8.05 -6.29 1.36
N ALA A 137 6.85 -5.75 1.26
CA ALA A 137 6.32 -5.15 0.03
C ALA A 137 5.93 -3.69 0.29
N PRO A 138 6.09 -2.80 -0.70
CA PRO A 138 5.69 -1.40 -0.56
C PRO A 138 4.18 -1.29 -0.39
N VAL A 139 3.75 -0.46 0.55
CA VAL A 139 2.36 -0.02 0.69
C VAL A 139 2.16 1.21 -0.22
N PRO A 140 1.05 1.30 -0.98
CA PRO A 140 0.76 2.50 -1.76
C PRO A 140 0.73 3.76 -0.88
N THR A 141 1.40 4.83 -1.30
CA THR A 141 1.28 6.13 -0.61
C THR A 141 -0.10 6.73 -0.85
N ASP A 142 -0.47 7.73 -0.06
CA ASP A 142 -1.76 8.40 -0.26
C ASP A 142 -1.83 9.12 -1.61
N GLY A 143 -0.71 9.67 -2.09
CA GLY A 143 -0.58 10.19 -3.46
C GLY A 143 -0.85 9.15 -4.54
N GLU A 144 -0.34 7.93 -4.39
CA GLU A 144 -0.57 6.84 -5.34
C GLU A 144 -2.01 6.34 -5.31
N LYS A 145 -2.61 6.19 -4.13
CA LYS A 145 -4.03 5.81 -4.00
C LYS A 145 -4.95 6.86 -4.63
N ALA A 146 -4.67 8.13 -4.38
CA ALA A 146 -5.44 9.23 -4.95
C ALA A 146 -5.25 9.28 -6.47
N PHE A 147 -4.02 9.15 -6.98
CA PHE A 147 -3.78 9.11 -8.42
C PHE A 147 -4.40 7.88 -9.12
N ALA A 148 -4.42 6.72 -8.46
CA ALA A 148 -5.14 5.54 -8.94
C ALA A 148 -6.64 5.84 -9.07
N SER A 149 -7.23 6.51 -8.08
CA SER A 149 -8.63 6.96 -8.13
C SER A 149 -8.89 7.93 -9.29
N PHE A 150 -7.91 8.77 -9.65
CA PHE A 150 -8.03 9.70 -10.78
C PHE A 150 -8.04 8.91 -12.09
N THR A 151 -7.15 7.93 -12.21
CA THR A 151 -7.05 7.04 -13.37
C THR A 151 -8.35 6.24 -13.55
N ASP A 152 -8.92 5.74 -12.45
CA ASP A 152 -10.21 5.06 -12.44
C ASP A 152 -11.35 5.97 -12.90
N LEU A 153 -11.40 7.22 -12.43
CA LEU A 153 -12.37 8.20 -12.92
C LEU A 153 -12.18 8.44 -14.42
N ARG A 154 -10.95 8.74 -14.85
CA ARG A 154 -10.57 9.00 -16.24
C ARG A 154 -11.01 7.87 -17.17
N SER A 155 -10.85 6.62 -16.76
CA SER A 155 -11.27 5.45 -17.58
C SER A 155 -12.79 5.32 -17.73
N ARG A 156 -13.56 5.86 -16.78
CA ARG A 156 -15.04 5.74 -16.75
C ARG A 156 -15.77 6.99 -17.22
N ILE A 157 -15.07 8.06 -17.62
CA ILE A 157 -15.72 9.31 -18.08
C ILE A 157 -16.65 9.09 -19.29
N GLY A 158 -16.45 8.04 -20.08
CA GLY A 158 -17.35 7.67 -21.18
C GLY A 158 -18.78 7.32 -20.74
N GLY A 159 -18.99 7.00 -19.46
CA GLY A 159 -20.32 6.80 -18.88
C GLY A 159 -20.99 8.07 -18.35
N LEU A 160 -20.32 9.22 -18.40
CA LEU A 160 -20.81 10.49 -17.86
C LEU A 160 -21.48 11.35 -18.94
N LYS A 161 -22.36 12.26 -18.52
CA LYS A 161 -22.95 13.24 -19.44
C LYS A 161 -21.86 14.22 -19.89
N VAL A 162 -21.65 14.35 -21.19
CA VAL A 162 -20.65 15.24 -21.78
C VAL A 162 -21.27 16.51 -22.39
N SER A 163 -20.58 17.63 -22.23
CA SER A 163 -20.81 18.87 -22.99
C SER A 163 -19.46 19.44 -23.42
N ASN A 164 -19.39 20.12 -24.56
CA ASN A 164 -18.14 20.62 -25.11
C ASN A 164 -18.23 22.12 -25.40
N GLY A 165 -17.10 22.78 -25.55
CA GLY A 165 -17.01 24.16 -25.99
C GLY A 165 -15.64 24.49 -26.56
N THR A 166 -15.56 25.65 -27.21
CA THR A 166 -14.32 26.21 -27.75
C THR A 166 -14.26 27.71 -27.50
N LYS A 167 -13.06 28.25 -27.45
CA LYS A 167 -12.78 29.68 -27.36
C LYS A 167 -11.52 29.99 -28.15
N LEU A 168 -11.59 31.03 -28.98
CA LEU A 168 -10.43 31.57 -29.68
C LEU A 168 -9.95 32.79 -28.90
N GLU A 169 -8.68 32.79 -28.55
CA GLU A 169 -7.97 33.94 -27.98
C GLU A 169 -7.04 34.54 -29.02
N ALA A 170 -6.47 35.72 -28.72
CA ALA A 170 -5.55 36.38 -29.62
C ALA A 170 -4.33 35.52 -29.97
N ASP A 171 -3.85 34.71 -29.00
CA ASP A 171 -2.64 33.91 -29.12
C ASP A 171 -2.86 32.39 -29.05
N ASP A 172 -4.04 31.92 -28.63
CA ASP A 172 -4.28 30.51 -28.32
C ASP A 172 -5.66 30.05 -28.81
N SER A 173 -5.79 28.76 -29.11
CA SER A 173 -7.09 28.12 -29.36
C SER A 173 -7.39 27.12 -28.26
N LEU A 174 -8.50 27.34 -27.56
CA LEU A 174 -8.96 26.55 -26.43
C LEU A 174 -10.16 25.69 -26.83
N ALA A 175 -10.14 24.42 -26.49
CA ALA A 175 -11.30 23.53 -26.54
C ALA A 175 -11.43 22.77 -25.23
N TRP A 176 -12.65 22.45 -24.81
CA TRP A 176 -12.89 21.70 -23.60
C TRP A 176 -14.06 20.72 -23.70
N GLN A 177 -13.99 19.69 -22.87
CA GLN A 177 -15.05 18.73 -22.62
C GLN A 177 -15.33 18.68 -21.13
N VAL A 178 -16.58 18.83 -20.74
CA VAL A 178 -17.05 18.75 -19.35
C VAL A 178 -17.85 17.47 -19.19
N PHE A 179 -17.46 16.64 -18.23
CA PHE A 179 -18.13 15.39 -17.89
C PHE A 179 -18.82 15.50 -16.53
N ARG A 180 -20.10 15.12 -16.50
CA ARG A 180 -20.97 15.29 -15.34
C ARG A 180 -21.64 14.01 -14.89
N ASP A 181 -21.82 13.94 -13.59
CA ASP A 181 -22.76 13.04 -12.92
C ASP A 181 -23.91 13.89 -12.36
N GLY A 182 -25.09 13.78 -12.99
CA GLY A 182 -26.18 14.72 -12.77
C GLY A 182 -25.77 16.17 -13.06
N SER A 183 -25.90 17.06 -12.08
CA SER A 183 -25.45 18.45 -12.16
C SER A 183 -23.97 18.64 -11.82
N ASN A 184 -23.34 17.64 -11.19
CA ASN A 184 -22.00 17.75 -10.63
C ASN A 184 -20.96 17.57 -11.74
N VAL A 185 -20.10 18.58 -11.93
CA VAL A 185 -18.89 18.43 -12.75
C VAL A 185 -17.95 17.47 -12.03
N LYS A 186 -17.58 16.37 -12.70
CA LYS A 186 -16.64 15.37 -12.19
C LYS A 186 -15.28 15.48 -12.86
N PHE A 187 -15.27 15.85 -14.13
CA PHE A 187 -14.05 15.89 -14.93
C PHE A 187 -14.17 16.98 -16.00
N ILE A 188 -13.06 17.67 -16.27
CA ILE A 188 -12.92 18.55 -17.43
C ILE A 188 -11.64 18.16 -18.15
N ARG A 189 -11.73 17.94 -19.46
CA ARG A 189 -10.58 17.86 -20.35
C ARG A 189 -10.47 19.17 -21.09
N GLU A 190 -9.30 19.79 -21.04
CA GLU A 190 -8.94 21.00 -21.74
C GLU A 190 -7.84 20.72 -22.75
N LEU A 191 -7.95 21.36 -23.92
CA LEU A 191 -7.02 21.26 -25.03
C LEU A 191 -6.64 22.69 -25.42
N VAL A 192 -5.35 23.01 -25.42
CA VAL A 192 -4.86 24.33 -25.79
C VAL A 192 -3.80 24.21 -26.88
N ASP A 193 -4.03 24.88 -28.01
CA ASP A 193 -3.05 25.06 -29.08
C ASP A 193 -2.47 26.49 -28.99
N TYR A 194 -1.18 26.59 -28.70
CA TYR A 194 -0.46 27.86 -28.55
C TYR A 194 0.15 28.31 -29.89
N LYS A 195 -0.71 28.48 -30.91
CA LYS A 195 -0.33 28.84 -32.29
C LYS A 195 0.72 27.91 -32.90
N GLY A 196 0.57 26.61 -32.68
CA GLY A 196 1.48 25.58 -33.17
C GLY A 196 2.87 25.59 -32.53
N LYS A 197 3.11 26.40 -31.48
CA LYS A 197 4.38 26.38 -30.73
C LYS A 197 4.47 25.16 -29.82
N HIS A 198 3.37 24.86 -29.14
CA HIS A 198 3.17 23.68 -28.32
C HIS A 198 1.67 23.47 -28.12
N PHE A 199 1.33 22.33 -27.55
CA PHE A 199 -0.03 21.89 -27.29
C PHE A 199 -0.11 21.32 -25.88
N THR A 200 -1.20 21.62 -25.16
CA THR A 200 -1.47 20.98 -23.87
C THR A 200 -2.77 20.21 -23.88
N THR A 201 -2.78 19.07 -23.20
CA THR A 201 -4.00 18.37 -22.77
C THR A 201 -4.02 18.40 -21.26
N THR A 202 -4.99 19.07 -20.66
CA THR A 202 -5.12 19.13 -19.19
C THR A 202 -6.41 18.45 -18.75
N ASP A 203 -6.26 17.40 -17.95
CA ASP A 203 -7.35 16.67 -17.33
C ASP A 203 -7.50 17.12 -15.88
N PHE A 204 -8.63 17.74 -15.55
CA PHE A 204 -8.99 18.19 -14.21
C PHE A 204 -10.08 17.28 -13.63
N ALA A 205 -9.87 16.77 -12.41
CA ALA A 205 -10.88 16.02 -11.68
C ALA A 205 -11.39 16.81 -10.47
N TYR A 206 -12.70 16.73 -10.25
CA TYR A 206 -13.40 17.49 -9.21
C TYR A 206 -14.17 16.58 -8.27
N ASN A 207 -14.12 16.91 -6.98
CA ASN A 207 -14.90 16.29 -5.93
C ASN A 207 -15.58 17.40 -5.13
N ASN A 208 -16.92 17.39 -5.08
CA ASN A 208 -17.71 18.42 -4.41
C ASN A 208 -17.31 19.87 -4.77
N GLY A 209 -17.06 20.10 -6.07
CA GLY A 209 -16.67 21.39 -6.61
C GLY A 209 -15.21 21.82 -6.37
N LYS A 210 -14.44 21.03 -5.62
CA LYS A 210 -13.01 21.25 -5.43
C LYS A 210 -12.22 20.40 -6.42
N VAL A 211 -11.20 21.00 -7.04
CA VAL A 211 -10.21 20.22 -7.80
C VAL A 211 -9.43 19.34 -6.84
N TRP A 212 -9.26 18.07 -7.19
CA TRP A 212 -8.49 17.12 -6.38
C TRP A 212 -7.41 16.38 -7.17
N ALA A 213 -7.45 16.42 -8.50
CA ALA A 213 -6.36 15.95 -9.33
C ALA A 213 -6.28 16.74 -10.65
N ILE A 214 -5.05 16.98 -11.10
CA ILE A 214 -4.71 17.62 -12.36
C ILE A 214 -3.62 16.79 -13.03
N VAL A 215 -3.83 16.45 -14.30
CA VAL A 215 -2.81 15.87 -15.16
C VAL A 215 -2.69 16.70 -16.43
N GLN A 216 -1.53 17.30 -16.65
CA GLN A 216 -1.24 18.07 -17.87
C GLN A 216 -0.17 17.36 -18.68
N ASP A 217 -0.52 16.98 -19.91
CA ASP A 217 0.44 16.61 -20.94
C ASP A 217 0.84 17.86 -21.73
N GLN A 218 2.15 18.12 -21.83
CA GLN A 218 2.72 19.10 -22.74
C GLN A 218 3.34 18.38 -23.95
N LYS A 219 3.02 18.87 -25.15
CA LYS A 219 3.33 18.23 -26.43
C LYS A 219 3.77 19.28 -27.44
N ALA A 220 4.61 18.89 -28.42
CA ALA A 220 4.90 19.76 -29.56
C ALA A 220 3.65 20.08 -30.42
N SER A 221 2.68 19.17 -30.50
CA SER A 221 1.42 19.33 -31.24
C SER A 221 0.34 18.36 -30.73
N HIS A 222 -0.90 18.47 -31.22
CA HIS A 222 -2.01 17.61 -30.80
C HIS A 222 -1.82 16.11 -31.13
N THR A 223 -0.96 15.77 -32.10
CA THR A 223 -0.63 14.38 -32.49
C THR A 223 0.73 13.92 -31.96
N ALA A 224 1.52 14.82 -31.36
CA ALA A 224 2.82 14.46 -30.82
C ALA A 224 2.67 13.63 -29.53
N ALA A 225 3.73 12.88 -29.20
CA ALA A 225 3.85 12.25 -27.90
C ALA A 225 3.99 13.30 -26.79
N THR A 226 3.70 12.92 -25.55
CA THR A 226 3.92 13.77 -24.37
C THR A 226 5.42 13.98 -24.14
N ASP A 227 5.86 15.24 -24.16
CA ASP A 227 7.22 15.65 -23.82
C ASP A 227 7.39 15.78 -22.30
N VAL A 228 6.38 16.36 -21.65
CA VAL A 228 6.31 16.57 -20.19
C VAL A 228 4.93 16.17 -19.68
N GLU A 229 4.86 15.31 -18.68
CA GLU A 229 3.63 15.01 -17.94
C GLU A 229 3.73 15.60 -16.53
N GLN A 230 2.80 16.48 -16.18
CA GLN A 230 2.68 17.06 -14.85
C GLN A 230 1.47 16.48 -14.14
N ARG A 231 1.65 16.03 -12.91
CA ARG A 231 0.62 15.42 -12.06
C ARG A 231 0.63 16.09 -10.70
N VAL A 232 -0.52 16.66 -10.34
CA VAL A 232 -0.75 17.21 -9.01
C VAL A 232 -2.04 16.63 -8.46
N VAL A 233 -1.98 16.06 -7.25
CA VAL A 233 -3.13 15.47 -6.58
C VAL A 233 -3.20 15.99 -5.16
N TRP A 234 -4.42 16.31 -4.72
CA TRP A 234 -4.73 16.76 -3.38
C TRP A 234 -5.48 15.66 -2.62
N GLY A 235 -5.12 15.48 -1.35
CA GLY A 235 -5.86 14.63 -0.43
C GLY A 235 -7.18 15.28 0.01
N ASP A 236 -8.00 14.54 0.75
CA ASP A 236 -9.29 15.02 1.25
C ASP A 236 -9.15 16.22 2.22
N ASP A 237 -8.00 16.35 2.87
CA ASP A 237 -7.65 17.48 3.73
C ASP A 237 -7.22 18.74 2.94
N GLY A 238 -7.15 18.65 1.61
CA GLY A 238 -6.76 19.73 0.72
C GLY A 238 -5.25 19.96 0.63
N LYS A 239 -4.40 19.08 1.20
CA LYS A 239 -2.95 19.13 1.01
C LYS A 239 -2.54 18.40 -0.26
N VAL A 240 -1.44 18.83 -0.86
CA VAL A 240 -0.83 18.15 -2.01
C VAL A 240 -0.23 16.83 -1.52
N VAL A 241 -0.68 15.71 -2.09
CA VAL A 241 -0.22 14.35 -1.79
C VAL A 241 0.52 13.71 -2.97
N LEU A 242 0.45 14.31 -4.16
CA LEU A 242 1.30 13.98 -5.31
C LEU A 242 1.69 15.27 -6.03
N ASN A 243 2.99 15.45 -6.29
CA ASN A 243 3.53 16.56 -7.08
C ASN A 243 4.70 16.05 -7.92
N VAL A 244 4.43 15.77 -9.20
CA VAL A 244 5.42 15.17 -10.11
C VAL A 244 5.35 15.81 -11.49
N SER A 245 6.48 16.30 -11.98
CA SER A 245 6.75 16.63 -13.36
C SER A 245 7.71 15.60 -13.93
N GLN A 246 7.28 14.91 -15.00
CA GLN A 246 8.06 13.87 -15.66
C GLN A 246 8.47 14.35 -17.06
N ALA A 247 9.77 14.44 -17.31
CA ALA A 247 10.33 14.88 -18.59
C ALA A 247 11.59 14.07 -18.92
N GLY A 248 11.69 13.54 -20.14
CA GLY A 248 12.88 12.81 -20.61
C GLY A 248 13.30 11.64 -19.71
N GLY A 249 12.32 10.92 -19.13
CA GLY A 249 12.55 9.80 -18.21
C GLY A 249 12.99 10.19 -16.78
N LYS A 250 13.02 11.49 -16.47
CA LYS A 250 13.33 12.01 -15.13
C LYS A 250 12.06 12.53 -14.46
N SER A 251 12.05 12.49 -13.13
CA SER A 251 10.97 12.99 -12.29
C SER A 251 11.50 14.07 -11.34
N SER A 252 10.75 15.16 -11.19
CA SER A 252 11.02 16.24 -10.24
C SER A 252 9.70 16.87 -9.79
N PRO A 253 9.61 17.45 -8.57
CA PRO A 253 8.41 18.19 -8.18
C PRO A 253 8.24 19.47 -9.03
N LEU A 254 6.99 19.89 -9.23
CA LEU A 254 6.69 21.25 -9.68
C LEU A 254 6.94 22.26 -8.56
N SER A 255 7.20 23.52 -8.93
CA SER A 255 7.27 24.60 -7.95
C SER A 255 5.87 24.92 -7.36
N ASP A 256 5.83 25.53 -6.17
CA ASP A 256 4.57 25.95 -5.55
C ASP A 256 3.78 26.92 -6.45
N ALA A 257 4.49 27.79 -7.18
CA ALA A 257 3.88 28.73 -8.10
C ALA A 257 3.21 28.01 -9.29
N ASP A 258 3.85 26.97 -9.84
CA ASP A 258 3.29 26.18 -10.93
C ASP A 258 2.09 25.35 -10.46
N VAL A 259 2.16 24.78 -9.26
CA VAL A 259 1.02 24.08 -8.63
C VAL A 259 -0.18 25.03 -8.47
N GLN A 260 0.05 26.25 -7.97
CA GLN A 260 -0.99 27.26 -7.84
C GLN A 260 -1.55 27.73 -9.19
N ALA A 261 -0.71 27.85 -10.21
CA ALA A 261 -1.13 28.19 -11.57
C ALA A 261 -2.08 27.14 -12.15
N LEU A 262 -1.72 25.85 -12.04
CA LEU A 262 -2.58 24.73 -12.44
C LEU A 262 -3.90 24.71 -11.66
N GLN A 263 -3.84 24.95 -10.35
CA GLN A 263 -5.04 25.01 -9.52
C GLN A 263 -5.98 26.15 -9.95
N LYS A 264 -5.44 27.34 -10.26
CA LYS A 264 -6.20 28.48 -10.77
C LYS A 264 -6.79 28.21 -12.16
N GLN A 265 -6.05 27.51 -13.02
CA GLN A 265 -6.55 27.07 -14.32
C GLN A 265 -7.76 26.13 -14.14
N ALA A 266 -7.66 25.16 -13.23
CA ALA A 266 -8.78 24.27 -12.89
C ALA A 266 -10.01 25.05 -12.38
N GLN A 267 -9.81 26.02 -11.47
CA GLN A 267 -10.91 26.88 -10.99
C GLN A 267 -11.57 27.68 -12.12
N THR A 268 -10.77 28.19 -13.05
CA THR A 268 -11.27 28.91 -14.24
C THR A 268 -12.09 27.98 -15.13
N ALA A 269 -11.58 26.78 -15.41
CA ALA A 269 -12.29 25.77 -16.19
C ALA A 269 -13.60 25.32 -15.51
N TYR A 270 -13.59 25.16 -14.18
CA TYR A 270 -14.79 24.84 -13.40
C TYR A 270 -15.88 25.91 -13.52
N GLY A 271 -15.49 27.20 -13.43
CA GLY A 271 -16.39 28.33 -13.62
C GLY A 271 -16.97 28.41 -15.03
N LEU A 272 -16.15 28.19 -16.07
CA LEU A 272 -16.60 28.11 -17.47
C LEU A 272 -17.58 26.95 -17.69
N ALA A 273 -17.39 25.85 -16.96
CA ALA A 273 -18.31 24.73 -16.94
C ALA A 273 -19.59 25.03 -16.13
N GLY A 274 -19.84 26.25 -15.65
CA GLY A 274 -21.02 26.55 -14.83
C GLY A 274 -21.06 25.79 -13.50
N GLY A 275 -19.89 25.34 -13.02
CA GLY A 275 -19.72 24.92 -11.64
C GLY A 275 -19.96 26.11 -10.71
N LYS A 276 -20.55 25.85 -9.54
CA LYS A 276 -20.83 26.85 -8.51
C LYS A 276 -20.05 26.54 -7.25
#